data_AF-A0A9D2ZWT0-F1
#
_entry.id   AF-A0A9D2ZWT0-F1
#
_cell.length_a   1.000
_cell.length_b   1.000
_cell.length_c   1.000
_cell.angle_alpha   90.00
_cell.angle_beta   90.00
_cell.angle_gamma   90.00
#
_symmetry.space_group_name_H-M   'P 1'
#
loop_
_entity.id
_entity.type
_entity.pdbx_description
1 polymer ?
#
loop_
_entity_poly.entity_id
_entity_poly.type
_entity_poly.pdbx_seq_one_letter_code
_entity_poly.pdbx_strand_id
1 'polypeptide(L)'
;MSTPAGVPARPGKVIAVHVAYESRAAQRGKRPAQPSYFLKAASSVAASGQTIERPAGTSLLAFEGEVAIVIGTAARNIAEADAWSYVAGVTASNDFGLYDMKTPDKGSNVRSKSRDGYTPLGPELIPAAEAAPDSLRLRTWVNGEVVQDDGTRADQLIFTLPRIVADLSQHLTLEPGDVILTGTPAGSSVVAPGDTVEVEVTAASANGNELSSGRLTTTVVEGPGDFDESLGSVPAVNEALTVDAWGSREAAGLAPESNADDSAATGLGDDLIAKLTEAPTAGLSAQLRARGLNNVVIEGVAPLKPGSKIVGTA
;
A
#
# COMPACT_ATOMS: atom_id res chain seq x y z
N MET A 1 27.92 -26.93 -5.00
CA MET A 1 27.76 -25.54 -4.51
C MET A 1 26.86 -24.85 -5.52
N SER A 2 25.62 -24.54 -5.14
CA SER A 2 24.71 -23.77 -5.99
C SER A 2 25.29 -22.37 -6.14
N THR A 3 25.32 -21.83 -7.35
CA THR A 3 25.59 -20.40 -7.58
C THR A 3 24.69 -19.58 -6.67
N PRO A 4 25.18 -18.52 -5.99
CA PRO A 4 24.29 -17.62 -5.26
C PRO A 4 23.22 -17.12 -6.22
N ALA A 5 21.95 -17.25 -5.83
CA ALA A 5 20.87 -16.68 -6.63
C ALA A 5 21.06 -15.16 -6.66
N GLY A 6 21.17 -14.59 -7.86
CA GLY A 6 21.16 -13.13 -8.03
C GLY A 6 19.75 -12.57 -7.90
N VAL A 7 19.62 -11.24 -8.00
CA VAL A 7 18.32 -10.58 -8.08
C VAL A 7 17.55 -11.11 -9.31
N PRO A 8 16.31 -11.62 -9.16
CA PRO A 8 15.58 -12.20 -10.27
C PRO A 8 15.20 -11.14 -11.32
N ALA A 9 15.67 -11.30 -12.56
CA ALA A 9 15.28 -10.43 -13.67
C ALA A 9 13.83 -10.65 -14.13
N ARG A 10 13.30 -11.88 -13.95
CA ARG A 10 11.90 -12.24 -14.21
C ARG A 10 11.44 -13.28 -13.18
N PRO A 11 10.88 -12.83 -12.04
CA PRO A 11 10.22 -13.71 -11.08
C PRO A 11 9.09 -14.51 -11.74
N GLY A 12 8.79 -15.71 -11.22
CA GLY A 12 7.58 -16.44 -11.62
C GLY A 12 6.32 -15.67 -11.26
N LYS A 13 6.31 -15.08 -10.05
CA LYS A 13 5.32 -14.12 -9.58
C LYS A 13 5.92 -13.07 -8.65
N VAL A 14 5.31 -11.90 -8.65
CA VAL A 14 5.53 -10.82 -7.67
C VAL A 14 4.26 -10.66 -6.85
N ILE A 15 4.35 -10.92 -5.56
CA ILE A 15 3.26 -10.78 -4.59
C ILE A 15 3.59 -9.57 -3.71
N ALA A 16 2.63 -8.69 -3.45
CA ALA A 16 2.83 -7.52 -2.61
C ALA A 16 1.84 -7.48 -1.45
N VAL A 17 2.31 -7.07 -0.27
CA VAL A 17 1.51 -6.94 0.95
C VAL A 17 0.91 -5.54 1.04
N HIS A 18 -0.40 -5.44 1.25
CA HIS A 18 -1.01 -4.16 1.59
C HIS A 18 -0.71 -3.79 3.06
N VAL A 19 -0.25 -2.57 3.29
CA VAL A 19 -0.10 -1.92 4.62
C VAL A 19 0.48 -2.87 5.68
N ALA A 20 1.82 -2.97 5.73
CA ALA A 20 2.52 -3.85 6.67
C ALA A 20 3.32 -3.13 7.75
N TYR A 21 3.56 -1.82 7.63
CA TYR A 21 4.31 -1.03 8.61
C TYR A 21 3.38 -0.29 9.56
N GLU A 22 3.75 -0.23 10.84
CA GLU A 22 3.02 0.51 11.88
C GLU A 22 2.94 2.01 11.52
N SER A 23 4.03 2.58 10.98
CA SER A 23 4.09 3.97 10.51
C SER A 23 3.06 4.26 9.41
N ARG A 24 2.96 3.39 8.40
CA ARG A 24 1.99 3.51 7.29
C ARG A 24 0.55 3.28 7.76
N ALA A 25 0.33 2.36 8.68
CA ALA A 25 -0.98 2.14 9.29
C ALA A 25 -1.45 3.37 10.10
N ALA A 26 -0.55 3.99 10.86
CA ALA A 26 -0.82 5.23 11.58
C ALA A 26 -1.16 6.38 10.63
N GLN A 27 -0.37 6.56 9.56
CA GLN A 27 -0.64 7.58 8.53
C GLN A 27 -2.01 7.41 7.87
N ARG A 28 -2.42 6.16 7.61
CA ARG A 28 -3.72 5.84 7.01
C ARG A 28 -4.89 5.79 8.01
N GLY A 29 -4.61 5.93 9.32
CA GLY A 29 -5.62 5.76 10.38
C GLY A 29 -6.24 4.37 10.44
N LYS A 30 -5.59 3.34 9.87
CA LYS A 30 -6.12 1.97 9.80
C LYS A 30 -5.01 0.94 9.88
N ARG A 31 -5.03 0.15 10.96
CA ARG A 31 -4.14 -0.99 11.17
C ARG A 31 -4.84 -2.30 10.80
N PRO A 32 -4.35 -3.07 9.82
CA PRO A 32 -4.94 -4.36 9.48
C PRO A 32 -4.70 -5.41 10.58
N ALA A 33 -5.68 -6.31 10.75
CA ALA A 33 -5.58 -7.44 11.68
C ALA A 33 -4.89 -8.67 11.05
N GLN A 34 -5.00 -8.81 9.73
CA GLN A 34 -4.43 -9.90 8.93
C GLN A 34 -3.79 -9.33 7.67
N PRO A 35 -2.75 -9.99 7.12
CA PRO A 35 -2.15 -9.56 5.87
C PRO A 35 -3.16 -9.69 4.72
N SER A 36 -2.97 -8.88 3.69
CA SER A 36 -3.74 -8.98 2.46
C SER A 36 -2.83 -8.68 1.28
N TYR A 37 -3.07 -9.34 0.15
CA TYR A 37 -2.10 -9.42 -0.93
C TYR A 37 -2.67 -9.00 -2.27
N PHE A 38 -1.81 -8.55 -3.16
CA PHE A 38 -2.09 -8.40 -4.58
C PHE A 38 -0.90 -8.88 -5.41
N LEU A 39 -1.13 -9.06 -6.71
CA LEU A 39 -0.10 -9.47 -7.66
C LEU A 39 0.35 -8.28 -8.49
N LYS A 40 1.64 -8.25 -8.81
CA LYS A 40 2.22 -7.37 -9.82
C LYS A 40 2.69 -8.22 -10.99
N ALA A 41 2.51 -7.70 -12.21
CA ALA A 41 2.97 -8.41 -13.40
C ALA A 41 4.50 -8.57 -13.37
N ALA A 42 5.02 -9.76 -13.68
CA ALA A 42 6.46 -9.98 -13.74
C ALA A 42 7.17 -9.10 -14.79
N SER A 43 6.44 -8.61 -15.81
CA SER A 43 6.95 -7.64 -16.79
C SER A 43 7.21 -6.25 -16.21
N SER A 44 6.63 -5.92 -15.05
CA SER A 44 6.89 -4.64 -14.37
C SER A 44 8.25 -4.58 -13.69
N VAL A 45 8.99 -5.69 -13.61
CA VAL A 45 10.32 -5.70 -12.99
C VAL A 45 11.32 -4.90 -13.81
N ALA A 46 12.06 -4.00 -13.14
CA ALA A 46 13.14 -3.22 -13.71
C ALA A 46 14.42 -3.37 -12.88
N ALA A 47 15.56 -3.21 -13.53
CA ALA A 47 16.86 -3.19 -12.88
C ALA A 47 17.22 -1.78 -12.35
N SER A 48 18.16 -1.72 -11.41
CA SER A 48 18.71 -0.43 -10.95
C SER A 48 19.31 0.36 -12.12
N GLY A 49 19.11 1.69 -12.09
CA GLY A 49 19.55 2.63 -13.11
C GLY A 49 18.62 2.74 -14.32
N GLN A 50 17.55 1.93 -14.40
CA GLN A 50 16.54 2.09 -15.45
C GLN A 50 15.58 3.23 -15.15
N THR A 51 14.96 3.74 -16.20
CA THR A 51 13.91 4.76 -16.12
C THR A 51 12.54 4.10 -16.00
N ILE A 52 11.61 4.80 -15.35
CA ILE A 52 10.17 4.47 -15.40
C ILE A 52 9.39 5.60 -16.02
N GLU A 53 8.31 5.26 -16.71
CA GLU A 53 7.45 6.24 -17.34
C GLU A 53 6.29 6.65 -16.43
N ARG A 54 6.13 7.96 -16.23
CA ARG A 54 4.84 8.55 -15.88
C ARG A 54 4.12 8.95 -17.17
N PRO A 55 2.99 8.33 -17.53
CA PRO A 55 2.26 8.69 -18.74
C PRO A 55 1.82 10.16 -18.74
N ALA A 56 1.89 10.82 -19.90
CA ALA A 56 1.33 12.15 -20.08
C ALA A 56 -0.17 12.16 -19.71
N GLY A 57 -0.65 13.29 -19.18
CA GLY A 57 -2.03 13.42 -18.69
C GLY A 57 -2.30 12.76 -17.33
N THR A 58 -1.25 12.29 -16.63
CA THR A 58 -1.36 11.74 -15.27
C THR A 58 -0.52 12.54 -14.28
N SER A 59 -0.85 12.45 -13.00
CA SER A 59 -0.25 13.31 -11.98
C SER A 59 0.14 12.61 -10.68
N LEU A 60 -0.41 11.44 -10.37
CA LEU A 60 -0.25 10.78 -9.07
C LEU A 60 0.57 9.49 -9.17
N LEU A 61 1.76 9.56 -9.75
CA LEU A 61 2.74 8.46 -9.68
C LEU A 61 3.43 8.51 -8.33
N ALA A 62 3.17 7.54 -7.46
CA ALA A 62 3.76 7.45 -6.13
C ALA A 62 4.84 6.36 -6.07
N PHE A 63 5.91 6.63 -5.32
CA PHE A 63 6.90 5.62 -4.93
C PHE A 63 6.50 4.95 -3.62
N GLU A 64 6.90 3.70 -3.45
CA GLU A 64 6.69 2.93 -2.22
C GLU A 64 7.94 2.05 -2.03
N GLY A 65 8.95 2.55 -1.31
CA GLY A 65 10.15 1.75 -1.01
C GLY A 65 9.79 0.57 -0.12
N GLU A 66 10.29 -0.62 -0.45
CA GLU A 66 9.97 -1.86 0.26
C GLU A 66 11.20 -2.78 0.39
N VAL A 67 11.20 -3.61 1.43
CA VAL A 67 12.04 -4.81 1.47
C VAL A 67 11.39 -5.88 0.60
N ALA A 68 12.14 -6.43 -0.35
CA ALA A 68 11.72 -7.55 -1.18
C ALA A 68 12.38 -8.85 -0.73
N ILE A 69 11.58 -9.88 -0.49
CA ILE A 69 12.02 -11.26 -0.21
C ILE A 69 12.12 -12.01 -1.53
N VAL A 70 13.23 -12.71 -1.76
CA VAL A 70 13.40 -13.64 -2.88
C VAL A 70 13.34 -15.08 -2.35
N ILE A 71 12.40 -15.86 -2.84
CA ILE A 71 12.25 -17.27 -2.45
C ILE A 71 13.37 -18.10 -3.08
N GLY A 72 14.03 -18.93 -2.27
CA GLY A 72 15.15 -19.79 -2.70
C GLY A 72 14.77 -21.26 -2.85
N THR A 73 13.81 -21.72 -2.05
CA THR A 73 13.33 -23.11 -2.05
C THR A 73 11.82 -23.13 -2.14
N ALA A 74 11.25 -24.08 -2.88
CA ALA A 74 9.81 -24.22 -2.99
C ALA A 74 9.17 -24.40 -1.61
N ALA A 75 8.16 -23.59 -1.28
CA ALA A 75 7.47 -23.60 0.01
C ALA A 75 5.97 -23.80 -0.17
N ARG A 76 5.40 -24.72 0.60
CA ARG A 76 3.95 -24.97 0.68
C ARG A 76 3.59 -25.46 2.08
N ASN A 77 2.60 -24.83 2.71
CA ASN A 77 2.10 -25.16 4.05
C ASN A 77 3.23 -25.29 5.09
N ILE A 78 4.18 -24.34 5.08
CA ILE A 78 5.32 -24.35 5.99
C ILE A 78 4.98 -23.65 7.31
N ALA A 79 5.67 -24.01 8.39
CA ALA A 79 5.54 -23.31 9.66
C ALA A 79 6.28 -21.96 9.63
N GLU A 80 5.79 -20.97 10.39
CA GLU A 80 6.44 -19.66 10.51
C GLU A 80 7.90 -19.76 11.00
N ALA A 81 8.18 -20.66 11.94
CA ALA A 81 9.51 -20.88 12.48
C ALA A 81 10.53 -21.36 11.42
N ASP A 82 10.07 -22.04 10.38
CA ASP A 82 10.92 -22.58 9.32
C ASP A 82 11.01 -21.64 8.11
N ALA A 83 10.16 -20.61 8.05
CA ALA A 83 9.92 -19.82 6.85
C ALA A 83 11.16 -19.12 6.30
N TRP A 84 12.04 -18.63 7.19
CA TRP A 84 13.26 -17.96 6.76
C TRP A 84 14.24 -18.89 6.02
N SER A 85 14.22 -20.20 6.30
CA SER A 85 15.09 -21.16 5.59
C SER A 85 14.72 -21.39 4.12
N TYR A 86 13.52 -20.96 3.70
CA TYR A 86 13.06 -21.04 2.32
C TYR A 86 13.42 -19.79 1.51
N VAL A 87 13.92 -18.74 2.16
CA VAL A 87 14.30 -17.46 1.54
C VAL A 87 15.75 -17.54 1.05
N ALA A 88 15.98 -17.17 -0.21
CA ALA A 88 17.34 -17.04 -0.75
C ALA A 88 18.03 -15.78 -0.21
N GLY A 89 17.31 -14.68 -0.19
CA GLY A 89 17.80 -13.39 0.28
C GLY A 89 16.75 -12.31 0.26
N VAL A 90 17.17 -11.12 0.66
CA VAL A 90 16.38 -9.90 0.58
C VAL A 90 17.09 -8.84 -0.24
N THR A 91 16.33 -7.95 -0.85
CA THR A 91 16.87 -6.82 -1.61
C THR A 91 15.92 -5.62 -1.52
N ALA A 92 16.32 -4.48 -2.07
CA ALA A 92 15.45 -3.32 -2.18
C ALA A 92 14.48 -3.48 -3.35
N SER A 93 13.27 -2.93 -3.20
CA SER A 93 12.33 -2.75 -4.29
C SER A 93 11.58 -1.43 -4.13
N ASN A 94 11.01 -0.95 -5.23
CA ASN A 94 10.09 0.19 -5.22
C ASN A 94 8.76 -0.22 -5.87
N ASP A 95 7.69 -0.24 -5.08
CA ASP A 95 6.35 -0.59 -5.54
C ASP A 95 5.62 0.64 -6.13
N PHE A 96 6.13 1.13 -7.26
CA PHE A 96 5.53 2.28 -7.94
C PHE A 96 4.06 2.06 -8.27
N GLY A 97 3.25 3.07 -8.01
CA GLY A 97 1.80 3.06 -8.24
C GLY A 97 1.31 4.32 -8.92
N LEU A 98 0.59 4.18 -10.03
CA LEU A 98 -0.13 5.28 -10.68
C LEU A 98 -1.53 5.39 -10.09
N TYR A 99 -1.71 6.30 -9.12
CA TYR A 99 -2.95 6.43 -8.36
C TYR A 99 -4.13 6.94 -9.22
N ASP A 100 -3.84 7.63 -10.32
CA ASP A 100 -4.84 8.02 -11.33
C ASP A 100 -5.61 6.80 -11.89
N MET A 101 -5.03 5.59 -11.79
CA MET A 101 -5.57 4.32 -12.28
C MET A 101 -5.95 3.34 -11.16
N LYS A 102 -6.03 3.80 -9.90
CA LYS A 102 -6.24 2.92 -8.73
C LYS A 102 -7.68 2.45 -8.56
N THR A 103 -8.66 3.28 -8.91
CA THR A 103 -10.09 3.01 -8.66
C THR A 103 -10.64 1.81 -9.43
N PRO A 104 -10.37 1.64 -10.74
CA PRO A 104 -11.02 0.59 -11.54
C PRO A 104 -10.74 -0.84 -11.06
N ASP A 105 -9.53 -1.10 -10.54
CA ASP A 105 -9.10 -2.42 -10.08
C ASP A 105 -8.88 -2.45 -8.57
N LYS A 106 -9.63 -1.65 -7.80
CA LYS A 106 -9.44 -1.51 -6.36
C LYS A 106 -9.34 -2.89 -5.67
N GLY A 107 -8.19 -3.17 -5.08
CA GLY A 107 -7.87 -4.44 -4.41
C GLY A 107 -7.02 -5.40 -5.26
N SER A 108 -7.21 -5.42 -6.58
CA SER A 108 -6.34 -6.16 -7.51
C SER A 108 -5.10 -5.34 -7.91
N ASN A 109 -5.27 -4.02 -8.03
CA ASN A 109 -4.24 -3.02 -8.34
C ASN A 109 -3.49 -3.20 -9.67
N VAL A 110 -3.96 -4.07 -10.57
CA VAL A 110 -3.25 -4.40 -11.83
C VAL A 110 -2.94 -3.14 -12.64
N ARG A 111 -3.94 -2.31 -12.98
CA ARG A 111 -3.74 -1.09 -13.78
C ARG A 111 -2.84 -0.04 -13.11
N SER A 112 -2.87 0.06 -11.79
CA SER A 112 -2.06 1.06 -11.07
C SER A 112 -0.64 0.61 -10.79
N LYS A 113 -0.39 -0.70 -10.64
CA LYS A 113 0.86 -1.24 -10.06
C LYS A 113 1.68 -2.14 -11.00
N SER A 114 1.18 -2.44 -12.21
CA SER A 114 1.79 -3.43 -13.12
C SER A 114 2.28 -2.87 -14.46
N ARG A 115 2.43 -1.55 -14.60
CA ARG A 115 3.08 -0.98 -15.79
C ARG A 115 4.54 -1.42 -15.87
N ASP A 116 5.09 -1.47 -17.08
CA ASP A 116 6.48 -1.84 -17.30
C ASP A 116 7.41 -0.92 -16.47
N GLY A 117 8.34 -1.53 -15.75
CA GLY A 117 9.25 -0.85 -14.84
C GLY A 117 8.70 -0.47 -13.46
N TYR A 118 7.42 -0.70 -13.14
CA TYR A 118 6.83 -0.29 -11.85
C TYR A 118 7.20 -1.19 -10.65
N THR A 119 8.15 -2.10 -10.85
CA THR A 119 8.74 -2.92 -9.79
C THR A 119 10.26 -2.95 -9.92
N PRO A 120 10.97 -1.81 -9.77
CA PRO A 120 12.42 -1.86 -9.68
C PRO A 120 12.83 -2.79 -8.53
N LEU A 121 13.87 -3.60 -8.75
CA LEU A 121 14.33 -4.62 -7.82
C LEU A 121 15.87 -4.70 -7.86
N GLY A 122 16.52 -4.83 -6.70
CA GLY A 122 17.98 -4.97 -6.60
C GLY A 122 18.65 -3.78 -5.92
N PRO A 123 19.88 -3.40 -6.31
CA PRO A 123 20.75 -4.04 -7.30
C PRO A 123 21.38 -5.36 -6.80
N GLU A 124 21.65 -5.49 -5.51
CA GLU A 124 22.30 -6.66 -4.90
C GLU A 124 21.34 -7.45 -4.01
N LEU A 125 21.58 -8.75 -3.90
CA LEU A 125 20.83 -9.62 -2.99
C LEU A 125 21.62 -9.83 -1.70
N ILE A 126 21.04 -9.47 -0.56
CA ILE A 126 21.57 -9.81 0.77
C ILE A 126 21.17 -11.26 1.08
N PRO A 127 22.10 -12.20 1.29
CA PRO A 127 21.77 -13.59 1.58
C PRO A 127 20.99 -13.73 2.89
N ALA A 128 19.89 -14.48 2.88
CA ALA A 128 19.05 -14.68 4.08
C ALA A 128 19.79 -15.41 5.20
N ALA A 129 20.78 -16.25 4.84
CA ALA A 129 21.63 -16.94 5.80
C ALA A 129 22.54 -15.99 6.61
N GLU A 130 22.73 -14.75 6.15
CA GLU A 130 23.61 -13.75 6.77
C GLU A 130 22.85 -12.60 7.43
N ALA A 131 21.51 -12.56 7.30
CA ALA A 131 20.65 -11.50 7.80
C ALA A 131 19.50 -12.05 8.66
N ALA A 132 19.21 -11.39 9.78
CA ALA A 132 18.04 -11.74 10.59
C ALA A 132 16.80 -10.97 10.10
N PRO A 133 15.63 -11.64 9.99
CA PRO A 133 14.43 -11.07 9.38
C PRO A 133 13.85 -9.84 10.12
N ASP A 134 14.17 -9.67 11.39
CA ASP A 134 13.72 -8.60 12.28
C ASP A 134 14.78 -7.47 12.47
N SER A 135 15.86 -7.52 11.68
CA SER A 135 17.01 -6.61 11.79
C SER A 135 17.33 -5.85 10.50
N LEU A 136 16.38 -5.80 9.57
CA LEU A 136 16.55 -5.09 8.31
C LEU A 136 16.15 -3.63 8.49
N ARG A 137 16.85 -2.74 7.80
CA ARG A 137 16.52 -1.32 7.69
C ARG A 137 16.31 -0.95 6.24
N LEU A 138 15.23 -0.23 5.99
CA LEU A 138 14.82 0.30 4.70
C LEU A 138 14.99 1.82 4.71
N ARG A 139 15.64 2.35 3.68
CA ARG A 139 15.67 3.79 3.41
C ARG A 139 15.27 4.07 1.98
N THR A 140 14.53 5.16 1.80
CA THR A 140 14.16 5.70 0.49
C THR A 140 14.59 7.15 0.40
N TRP A 141 15.16 7.53 -0.74
CA TRP A 141 15.51 8.90 -1.07
C TRP A 141 14.74 9.36 -2.31
N VAL A 142 14.34 10.63 -2.32
CA VAL A 142 13.90 11.32 -3.52
C VAL A 142 14.84 12.51 -3.72
N ASN A 143 15.51 12.56 -4.87
CA ASN A 143 16.48 13.61 -5.21
C ASN A 143 17.56 13.82 -4.13
N GLY A 144 17.97 12.73 -3.46
CA GLY A 144 18.98 12.74 -2.40
C GLY A 144 18.45 13.03 -1.00
N GLU A 145 17.18 13.39 -0.82
CA GLU A 145 16.56 13.62 0.48
C GLU A 145 15.92 12.33 1.02
N VAL A 146 16.21 11.97 2.28
CA VAL A 146 15.60 10.80 2.93
C VAL A 146 14.12 11.10 3.19
N VAL A 147 13.25 10.30 2.60
CA VAL A 147 11.78 10.42 2.73
C VAL A 147 11.16 9.23 3.45
N GLN A 148 11.85 8.09 3.52
CA GLN A 148 11.46 6.93 4.32
C GLN A 148 12.70 6.38 5.05
N ASP A 149 12.54 6.03 6.32
CA ASP A 149 13.57 5.42 7.16
C ASP A 149 12.88 4.58 8.23
N ASP A 150 12.81 3.27 8.01
CA ASP A 150 12.09 2.34 8.89
C ASP A 150 12.78 0.97 8.88
N GLY A 151 12.27 -0.01 9.61
CA GLY A 151 12.89 -1.33 9.72
C GLY A 151 11.90 -2.46 9.98
N THR A 152 12.43 -3.67 10.13
CA THR A 152 11.60 -4.88 10.26
C THR A 152 11.45 -5.38 11.69
N ARG A 153 11.83 -4.57 12.69
CA ARG A 153 11.64 -4.90 14.11
C ARG A 153 10.15 -5.02 14.45
N ALA A 154 9.85 -5.73 15.54
CA ALA A 154 8.49 -6.06 15.95
C ALA A 154 7.59 -4.84 16.27
N ASP A 155 8.16 -3.69 16.59
CA ASP A 155 7.46 -2.42 16.81
C ASP A 155 7.32 -1.56 15.54
N GLN A 156 7.92 -1.98 14.43
CA GLN A 156 7.92 -1.27 13.15
C GLN A 156 7.08 -2.00 12.10
N LEU A 157 7.14 -3.34 12.07
CA LEU A 157 6.45 -4.17 11.09
C LEU A 157 5.31 -4.98 11.75
N ILE A 158 4.09 -4.79 11.25
CA ILE A 158 2.84 -5.40 11.75
C ILE A 158 2.85 -6.93 11.59
N PHE A 159 3.36 -7.40 10.45
CA PHE A 159 3.47 -8.81 10.11
C PHE A 159 4.94 -9.15 9.88
N THR A 160 5.53 -10.01 10.71
CA THR A 160 6.92 -10.42 10.57
C THR A 160 7.17 -11.02 9.17
N LEU A 161 8.38 -10.88 8.63
CA LEU A 161 8.73 -11.46 7.33
C LEU A 161 8.48 -12.98 7.27
N PRO A 162 8.84 -13.78 8.30
CA PRO A 162 8.49 -15.19 8.36
C PRO A 162 6.98 -15.44 8.33
N ARG A 163 6.17 -14.63 9.02
CA ARG A 163 4.71 -14.73 9.01
C ARG A 163 4.14 -14.50 7.61
N ILE A 164 4.63 -13.49 6.88
CA ILE A 164 4.19 -13.20 5.51
C ILE A 164 4.43 -14.41 4.59
N VAL A 165 5.63 -15.01 4.66
CA VAL A 165 5.99 -16.18 3.84
C VAL A 165 5.16 -17.41 4.22
N ALA A 166 5.03 -17.71 5.51
CA ALA A 166 4.25 -18.85 5.99
C ALA A 166 2.76 -18.71 5.63
N ASP A 167 2.18 -17.52 5.79
CA ASP A 167 0.79 -17.24 5.43
C ASP A 167 0.53 -17.48 3.95
N LEU A 168 1.32 -16.87 3.06
CA LEU A 168 1.21 -17.09 1.62
C LEU A 168 1.36 -18.56 1.23
N SER A 169 2.27 -19.29 1.89
CA SER A 169 2.51 -20.72 1.60
C SER A 169 1.29 -21.61 1.88
N GLN A 170 0.32 -21.17 2.69
CA GLN A 170 -0.92 -21.92 2.91
C GLN A 170 -1.82 -21.92 1.67
N HIS A 171 -1.77 -20.84 0.90
CA HIS A 171 -2.66 -20.60 -0.22
C HIS A 171 -2.10 -21.07 -1.55
N LEU A 172 -0.78 -20.95 -1.73
CA LEU A 172 -0.11 -21.25 -2.99
C LEU A 172 1.32 -21.75 -2.75
N THR A 173 1.85 -22.47 -3.73
CA THR A 173 3.27 -22.83 -3.71
C THR A 173 4.10 -21.60 -4.07
N LEU A 174 4.97 -21.18 -3.16
CA LEU A 174 6.03 -20.23 -3.45
C LEU A 174 7.16 -21.00 -4.13
N GLU A 175 7.65 -20.50 -5.26
CA GLU A 175 8.65 -21.15 -6.10
C GLU A 175 9.98 -20.40 -6.03
N PRO A 176 11.13 -21.07 -6.22
CA PRO A 176 12.42 -20.40 -6.29
C PRO A 176 12.41 -19.27 -7.33
N GLY A 177 12.84 -18.07 -6.94
CA GLY A 177 12.86 -16.87 -7.75
C GLY A 177 11.59 -16.01 -7.65
N ASP A 178 10.54 -16.45 -6.96
CA ASP A 178 9.40 -15.59 -6.63
C ASP A 178 9.82 -14.46 -5.71
N VAL A 179 9.11 -13.33 -5.85
CA VAL A 179 9.36 -12.11 -5.08
C VAL A 179 8.14 -11.77 -4.24
N ILE A 180 8.38 -11.44 -2.97
CA ILE A 180 7.37 -10.89 -2.07
C ILE A 180 7.79 -9.48 -1.65
N LEU A 181 7.01 -8.47 -2.02
CA LEU A 181 7.15 -7.09 -1.55
C LEU A 181 6.40 -6.95 -0.23
N THR A 182 7.09 -6.49 0.81
CA THR A 182 6.68 -6.70 2.21
C THR A 182 5.91 -5.51 2.79
N GLY A 183 5.54 -4.54 1.97
CA GLY A 183 4.88 -3.30 2.33
C GLY A 183 5.86 -2.12 2.44
N THR A 184 5.28 -0.92 2.46
CA THR A 184 6.03 0.35 2.56
C THR A 184 5.73 1.07 3.88
N PRO A 185 6.72 1.74 4.50
CA PRO A 185 6.50 2.62 5.65
C PRO A 185 5.83 3.95 5.25
N ALA A 186 5.53 4.79 6.24
CA ALA A 186 5.10 6.17 5.97
C ALA A 186 6.18 6.94 5.17
N GLY A 187 5.78 8.03 4.52
CA GLY A 187 6.67 8.89 3.73
C GLY A 187 6.64 8.63 2.22
N SER A 188 5.93 7.60 1.76
CA SER A 188 5.54 7.45 0.35
C SER A 188 4.76 8.69 -0.13
N SER A 189 5.13 9.21 -1.29
CA SER A 189 4.55 10.40 -1.91
C SER A 189 4.66 10.35 -3.43
N VAL A 190 4.13 11.38 -4.09
CA VAL A 190 4.13 11.55 -5.55
C VAL A 190 5.50 12.04 -6.06
N VAL A 191 5.92 11.51 -7.20
CA VAL A 191 7.11 11.93 -7.96
C VAL A 191 6.73 12.32 -9.39
N ALA A 192 7.56 13.19 -9.99
CA ALA A 192 7.37 13.74 -11.32
C ALA A 192 8.53 13.34 -12.26
N PRO A 193 8.32 13.41 -13.59
CA PRO A 193 9.41 13.32 -14.56
C PRO A 193 10.57 14.26 -14.19
N GLY A 194 11.77 13.71 -14.17
CA GLY A 194 12.99 14.38 -13.70
C GLY A 194 13.43 13.95 -12.30
N ASP A 195 12.53 13.41 -11.47
CA ASP A 195 12.89 12.92 -10.14
C ASP A 195 13.68 11.61 -10.19
N THR A 196 14.61 11.46 -9.26
CA THR A 196 15.31 10.20 -8.98
C THR A 196 14.87 9.65 -7.63
N VAL A 197 14.42 8.40 -7.61
CA VAL A 197 14.09 7.67 -6.39
C VAL A 197 15.13 6.59 -6.16
N GLU A 198 15.65 6.52 -4.94
CA GLU A 198 16.60 5.49 -4.52
C GLU A 198 16.04 4.70 -3.36
N VAL A 199 16.18 3.38 -3.36
CA VAL A 199 15.80 2.52 -2.23
C VAL A 199 17.00 1.67 -1.82
N GLU A 200 17.25 1.53 -0.53
CA GLU A 200 18.31 0.68 0.01
C GLU A 200 17.77 -0.14 1.18
N VAL A 201 18.12 -1.42 1.20
CA VAL A 201 17.95 -2.30 2.34
C VAL A 201 19.32 -2.62 2.91
N THR A 202 19.45 -2.48 4.22
CA THR A 202 20.66 -2.85 4.98
C THR A 202 20.31 -3.87 6.06
N ALA A 203 21.28 -4.70 6.43
CA ALA A 203 21.15 -5.68 7.49
C ALA A 203 22.42 -5.73 8.34
N ALA A 204 22.27 -5.97 9.64
CA ALA A 204 23.41 -6.34 10.47
C ALA A 204 23.78 -7.80 10.22
N SER A 205 25.04 -8.06 9.85
CA SER A 205 25.53 -9.43 9.72
C SER A 205 25.87 -10.05 11.09
N ALA A 206 25.97 -11.38 11.14
CA ALA A 206 26.42 -12.11 12.32
C ALA A 206 27.85 -11.75 12.78
N ASN A 207 28.67 -11.15 11.93
CA ASN A 207 30.04 -10.72 12.26
C ASN A 207 30.17 -9.21 12.54
N GLY A 208 29.04 -8.49 12.61
CA GLY A 208 28.99 -7.07 12.94
C GLY A 208 29.25 -6.11 11.76
N ASN A 209 29.42 -6.63 10.55
CA ASN A 209 29.47 -5.82 9.34
C ASN A 209 28.05 -5.47 8.86
N GLU A 210 27.90 -4.32 8.22
CA GLU A 210 26.65 -3.96 7.54
C GLU A 210 26.62 -4.60 6.14
N LEU A 211 25.57 -5.36 5.85
CA LEU A 211 25.24 -5.84 4.51
C LEU A 211 24.33 -4.78 3.87
N SER A 212 24.52 -4.52 2.58
CA SER A 212 23.69 -3.59 1.81
C SER A 212 23.25 -4.22 0.50
N SER A 213 22.01 -3.94 0.10
CA SER A 213 21.50 -4.24 -1.24
C SER A 213 22.11 -3.33 -2.31
N GLY A 214 22.88 -2.31 -1.91
CA GLY A 214 23.18 -1.14 -2.74
C GLY A 214 21.95 -0.25 -2.91
N ARG A 215 22.15 0.92 -3.52
CA ARG A 215 21.04 1.82 -3.89
C ARG A 215 20.39 1.36 -5.19
N LEU A 216 19.12 0.98 -5.08
CA LEU A 216 18.23 0.79 -6.22
C LEU A 216 17.81 2.15 -6.74
N THR A 217 18.45 2.63 -7.80
CA THR A 217 18.19 3.95 -8.37
C THR A 217 17.18 3.83 -9.51
N THR A 218 16.19 4.71 -9.55
CA THR A 218 15.18 4.80 -10.61
C THR A 218 14.94 6.25 -10.97
N THR A 219 14.98 6.59 -12.26
CA THR A 219 14.66 7.94 -12.74
C THR A 219 13.30 7.96 -13.41
N VAL A 220 12.45 8.91 -13.03
CA VAL A 220 11.14 9.09 -13.64
C VAL A 220 11.28 9.91 -14.92
N VAL A 221 10.69 9.44 -16.00
CA VAL A 221 10.59 10.16 -17.28
C VAL A 221 9.12 10.32 -17.68
N GLU A 222 8.83 11.29 -18.53
CA GLU A 222 7.50 11.39 -19.14
C GLU A 222 7.38 10.35 -20.27
N GLY A 223 6.31 9.56 -20.23
CA GLY A 223 5.94 8.60 -21.26
C GLY A 223 4.66 9.00 -21.98
N PRO A 224 4.24 8.25 -23.02
CA PRO A 224 3.04 8.54 -23.78
C PRO A 224 1.76 8.42 -22.92
N GLY A 225 0.80 9.31 -23.17
CA GLY A 225 -0.49 9.42 -22.47
C GLY A 225 -1.69 8.89 -23.25
N ASP A 226 -1.46 7.94 -24.16
CA ASP A 226 -2.41 7.52 -25.19
C ASP A 226 -3.50 6.55 -24.67
N PHE A 227 -4.20 6.95 -23.61
CA PHE A 227 -5.30 6.18 -23.06
C PHE A 227 -6.55 6.29 -23.95
N ASP A 228 -6.96 5.20 -24.57
CA ASP A 228 -8.16 5.13 -25.39
C ASP A 228 -9.41 4.89 -24.52
N GLU A 229 -10.23 5.93 -24.39
CA GLU A 229 -11.50 5.87 -23.64
C GLU A 229 -12.51 4.87 -24.21
N SER A 230 -12.38 4.48 -25.48
CA SER A 230 -13.24 3.48 -26.10
C SER A 230 -12.89 2.05 -25.67
N LEU A 231 -11.68 1.82 -25.16
CA LEU A 231 -11.21 0.51 -24.71
C LEU A 231 -11.41 0.27 -23.21
N GLY A 232 -11.44 1.31 -22.39
CA GLY A 232 -11.62 1.13 -20.96
C GLY A 232 -11.41 2.38 -20.10
N SER A 233 -11.09 2.15 -18.83
CA SER A 233 -10.90 3.24 -17.88
C SER A 233 -9.66 4.05 -18.23
N VAL A 234 -9.83 5.37 -18.24
CA VAL A 234 -8.75 6.36 -18.40
C VAL A 234 -8.33 6.90 -17.03
N PRO A 235 -7.17 7.59 -16.93
CA PRO A 235 -6.73 8.22 -15.69
C PRO A 235 -7.78 9.17 -15.12
N ALA A 236 -8.02 9.06 -13.82
CA ALA A 236 -8.94 9.92 -13.10
C ALA A 236 -8.34 10.34 -11.77
N VAL A 237 -8.41 11.64 -11.48
CA VAL A 237 -7.94 12.22 -10.22
C VAL A 237 -9.13 12.77 -9.47
N ASN A 238 -9.16 12.51 -8.17
CA ASN A 238 -10.07 13.17 -7.23
C ASN A 238 -9.31 13.41 -5.92
N GLU A 239 -9.91 14.22 -5.05
CA GLU A 239 -9.29 14.60 -3.78
C GLU A 239 -8.86 13.39 -2.94
N ALA A 240 -9.69 12.36 -2.85
CA ALA A 240 -9.36 11.15 -2.08
C ALA A 240 -8.15 10.42 -2.64
N LEU A 241 -8.01 10.30 -3.97
CA LEU A 241 -6.84 9.73 -4.61
C LEU A 241 -5.59 10.59 -4.40
N THR A 242 -5.74 11.92 -4.47
CA THR A 242 -4.64 12.85 -4.21
C THR A 242 -4.14 12.70 -2.77
N VAL A 243 -5.02 12.73 -1.77
CA VAL A 243 -4.65 12.54 -0.35
C VAL A 243 -3.98 11.19 -0.14
N ASP A 244 -4.49 10.13 -0.76
CA ASP A 244 -3.95 8.78 -0.65
C ASP A 244 -2.56 8.65 -1.29
N ALA A 245 -2.31 9.32 -2.42
CA ALA A 245 -1.03 9.31 -3.12
C ALA A 245 0.06 10.13 -2.39
N TRP A 246 -0.30 11.28 -1.82
CA TRP A 246 0.60 12.14 -1.03
C TRP A 246 0.72 11.70 0.44
N GLY A 247 -0.09 10.74 0.87
CA GLY A 247 -0.11 10.20 2.24
C GLY A 247 -0.80 11.08 3.29
N SER A 248 -1.09 12.35 3.00
CA SER A 248 -1.89 13.23 3.87
C SER A 248 -2.49 14.41 3.10
N ARG A 249 -3.50 15.08 3.66
CA ARG A 249 -4.08 16.31 3.09
C ARG A 249 -3.06 17.46 3.04
N GLU A 250 -2.30 17.62 4.12
CA GLU A 250 -1.26 18.65 4.22
C GLU A 250 -0.19 18.47 3.14
N ALA A 251 0.33 17.25 2.97
CA ALA A 251 1.30 16.94 1.93
C ALA A 251 0.72 17.11 0.51
N ALA A 252 -0.58 16.89 0.34
CA ALA A 252 -1.29 17.14 -0.92
C ALA A 252 -1.52 18.64 -1.20
N GLY A 253 -1.14 19.55 -0.30
CA GLY A 253 -1.41 20.99 -0.41
C GLY A 253 -2.90 21.33 -0.27
N LEU A 254 -3.69 20.43 0.30
CA LEU A 254 -5.13 20.61 0.51
C LEU A 254 -5.37 21.24 1.88
N ALA A 255 -6.41 22.07 1.97
CA ALA A 255 -6.85 22.58 3.26
C ALA A 255 -7.12 21.41 4.22
N PRO A 256 -6.88 21.59 5.54
CA PRO A 256 -7.39 20.68 6.54
C PRO A 256 -8.85 20.37 6.22
N GLU A 257 -9.29 19.14 6.45
CA GLU A 257 -10.72 18.90 6.45
C GLU A 257 -11.34 19.97 7.33
N SER A 258 -12.28 20.74 6.78
CA SER A 258 -13.09 21.59 7.62
C SER A 258 -13.74 20.61 8.57
N ASN A 259 -13.24 20.54 9.80
CA ASN A 259 -14.01 20.00 10.89
C ASN A 259 -15.28 20.85 10.85
N ALA A 260 -16.35 20.26 10.33
CA ALA A 260 -17.69 20.75 10.59
C ALA A 260 -18.00 20.76 12.11
N ASP A 261 -17.02 20.39 12.95
CA ASP A 261 -17.05 20.32 14.39
C ASP A 261 -16.10 21.30 15.14
N ASP A 262 -15.31 22.17 14.48
CA ASP A 262 -14.46 23.15 15.22
C ASP A 262 -14.88 24.62 15.06
N SER A 263 -16.08 24.86 14.53
CA SER A 263 -16.76 26.13 14.72
C SER A 263 -18.10 25.88 15.36
N ALA A 264 -18.40 26.63 16.41
CA ALA A 264 -19.73 26.67 17.00
C ALA A 264 -20.79 26.98 15.92
N ALA A 265 -21.39 25.93 15.36
CA ALA A 265 -22.63 25.96 14.60
C ALA A 265 -23.32 24.61 14.83
N THR A 266 -24.13 24.56 15.88
CA THR A 266 -25.15 23.53 16.08
C THR A 266 -26.07 23.50 14.85
N GLY A 267 -25.82 22.62 13.88
CA GLY A 267 -26.71 22.46 12.74
C GLY A 267 -26.17 21.52 11.66
N LEU A 268 -26.90 20.43 11.41
CA LEU A 268 -26.82 19.71 10.15
C LEU A 268 -27.08 20.72 9.01
N GLY A 269 -26.30 20.70 7.93
CA GLY A 269 -26.59 21.53 6.75
C GLY A 269 -27.95 21.17 6.13
N ASP A 270 -28.60 22.13 5.46
CA ASP A 270 -29.97 21.97 4.93
C ASP A 270 -30.14 20.73 4.03
N ASP A 271 -29.13 20.40 3.22
CA ASP A 271 -29.13 19.21 2.35
C ASP A 271 -29.12 17.90 3.15
N LEU A 272 -28.42 17.89 4.29
CA LEU A 272 -28.36 16.74 5.20
C LEU A 272 -29.66 16.63 6.01
N ILE A 273 -30.23 17.76 6.44
CA ILE A 273 -31.55 17.80 7.07
C ILE A 273 -32.62 17.27 6.13
N ALA A 274 -32.63 17.69 4.87
CA ALA A 274 -33.58 17.22 3.87
C ALA A 274 -33.50 15.70 3.69
N LYS A 275 -32.29 15.15 3.50
CA LYS A 275 -32.06 13.71 3.38
C LYS A 275 -32.46 12.94 4.63
N LEU A 276 -32.18 13.47 5.82
CA LEU A 276 -32.58 12.84 7.10
C LEU A 276 -34.10 12.86 7.30
N THR A 277 -34.77 13.91 6.85
CA THR A 277 -36.23 14.04 6.94
C THR A 277 -36.97 13.04 6.04
N GLU A 278 -36.37 12.65 4.91
CA GLU A 278 -36.93 11.64 4.01
C GLU A 278 -36.61 10.20 4.44
N ALA A 279 -35.62 9.98 5.31
CA ALA A 279 -35.21 8.65 5.70
C ALA A 279 -36.23 7.99 6.66
N PRO A 280 -36.67 6.76 6.39
CA PRO A 280 -37.53 6.04 7.33
C PRO A 280 -36.75 5.72 8.61
N THR A 281 -37.37 5.91 9.79
CA THR A 281 -36.77 5.66 11.11
C THR A 281 -36.13 4.26 11.21
N ALA A 282 -36.78 3.24 10.63
CA ALA A 282 -36.25 1.87 10.59
C ALA A 282 -34.94 1.76 9.78
N GLY A 283 -34.82 2.49 8.67
CA GLY A 283 -33.62 2.54 7.84
C GLY A 283 -32.47 3.25 8.55
N LEU A 284 -32.77 4.37 9.22
CA LEU A 284 -31.78 5.10 10.01
C LEU A 284 -31.24 4.22 11.17
N SER A 285 -32.13 3.53 11.87
CA SER A 285 -31.76 2.60 12.95
C SER A 285 -30.89 1.45 12.45
N ALA A 286 -31.19 0.86 11.30
CA ALA A 286 -30.38 -0.21 10.70
C ALA A 286 -28.97 0.26 10.32
N GLN A 287 -28.85 1.47 9.74
CA GLN A 287 -27.56 2.05 9.35
C GLN A 287 -26.68 2.37 10.57
N LEU A 288 -27.26 2.89 11.65
CA LEU A 288 -26.54 3.18 12.89
C LEU A 288 -25.95 1.88 13.50
N ARG A 289 -26.75 0.81 13.57
CA ARG A 289 -26.30 -0.50 14.07
C ARG A 289 -25.21 -1.12 13.20
N ALA A 290 -25.33 -1.04 11.87
CA ALA A 290 -24.30 -1.52 10.94
C ALA A 290 -22.95 -0.83 11.14
N ARG A 291 -22.94 0.38 11.70
CA ARG A 291 -21.73 1.16 12.04
C ARG A 291 -21.28 0.97 13.49
N GLY A 292 -21.87 0.03 14.24
CA GLY A 292 -21.52 -0.26 15.62
C GLY A 292 -22.15 0.68 16.66
N LEU A 293 -23.01 1.61 16.23
CA LEU A 293 -23.72 2.55 17.11
C LEU A 293 -24.98 1.88 17.67
N ASN A 294 -24.78 1.03 18.67
CA ASN A 294 -25.85 0.20 19.24
C ASN A 294 -26.63 0.88 20.39
N ASN A 295 -26.11 1.98 20.94
CA ASN A 295 -26.69 2.71 22.07
C ASN A 295 -27.14 4.12 21.67
N VAL A 296 -28.06 4.22 20.72
CA VAL A 296 -28.59 5.49 20.19
C VAL A 296 -30.11 5.54 20.34
N VAL A 297 -30.64 6.72 20.65
CA VAL A 297 -32.08 6.99 20.75
C VAL A 297 -32.47 7.95 19.63
N ILE A 298 -33.58 7.68 18.94
CA ILE A 298 -34.15 8.58 17.93
C ILE A 298 -35.39 9.23 18.54
N GLU A 299 -35.29 10.50 18.90
CA GLU A 299 -36.39 11.29 19.45
C GLU A 299 -37.19 12.02 18.35
N GLY A 300 -38.41 12.47 18.69
CA GLY A 300 -39.18 13.38 17.81
C GLY A 300 -39.84 12.73 16.58
N VAL A 301 -40.01 11.41 16.57
CA VAL A 301 -40.65 10.70 15.44
C VAL A 301 -42.13 11.11 15.30
N ALA A 302 -42.52 11.53 14.09
CA ALA A 302 -43.89 11.87 13.75
C ALA A 302 -44.32 11.14 12.45
N PRO A 303 -45.62 10.85 12.26
CA PRO A 303 -46.07 10.21 11.05
C PRO A 303 -46.02 11.17 9.85
N LEU A 304 -45.45 10.72 8.74
CA LEU A 304 -45.33 11.49 7.49
C LEU A 304 -46.70 11.80 6.84
N LYS A 305 -47.73 11.05 7.19
CA LYS A 305 -49.09 11.23 6.66
C LYS A 305 -49.89 12.18 7.56
N PRO A 306 -50.36 13.34 7.05
CA PRO A 306 -51.21 14.25 7.81
C PRO A 306 -52.45 13.54 8.37
N GLY A 307 -52.75 13.75 9.65
CA GLY A 307 -53.91 13.18 10.35
C GLY A 307 -53.70 11.78 10.94
N SER A 308 -52.55 11.15 10.74
CA SER A 308 -52.21 9.88 11.37
C SER A 308 -51.68 10.10 12.80
N LYS A 309 -52.01 9.19 13.73
CA LYS A 309 -51.39 9.12 15.07
C LYS A 309 -50.50 7.89 15.14
N ILE A 310 -49.32 8.03 15.74
CA ILE A 310 -48.49 6.89 16.13
C ILE A 310 -49.16 6.27 17.36
N VAL A 311 -49.46 4.97 17.30
CA VAL A 311 -50.05 4.22 18.42
C VAL A 311 -49.00 3.23 18.92
N GLY A 312 -48.46 3.47 20.12
CA GLY A 312 -47.41 2.66 20.75
C GLY A 312 -46.29 3.51 21.35
N THR A 313 -45.48 2.92 22.24
CA THR A 313 -44.22 3.52 22.70
C THR A 313 -43.15 3.27 21.64
N ALA A 314 -42.51 4.34 21.15
CA ALA A 314 -41.30 4.25 20.34
C ALA A 314 -40.12 3.72 21.17
#